data_AF-A0A945RUN7-F1
#
_entry.id   AF-A0A945RUN7-F1
#
_cell.length_a   1.000
_cell.length_b   1.000
_cell.length_c   1.000
_cell.angle_alpha   90.00
_cell.angle_beta   90.00
_cell.angle_gamma   90.00
#
_symmetry.space_group_name_H-M   'P 1'
#
loop_
_entity.id
_entity.type
_entity.pdbx_description
1 polymer ?
#
loop_
_entity_poly.entity_id
_entity_poly.type
_entity_poly.pdbx_seq_one_letter_code
_entity_poly.pdbx_strand_id
1 'polypeptide(L)' 'MKFSANIPDDLLTFLDQQVSDGRYRSRSAALTEALQVWRVDTLKADYARAFADHDGNWDGVVGDGLGEEPQS' A
#
# COMPACT_ATOMS: atom_id res chain seq x y z
N MET A 1 11.33 6.12 -16.17
CA MET A 1 12.75 6.54 -16.18
C MET A 1 13.65 5.34 -15.91
N LYS A 2 14.90 5.37 -16.37
CA LYS A 2 15.92 4.35 -16.05
C LYS A 2 16.95 4.95 -15.10
N PHE A 3 17.45 4.14 -14.17
CA PHE A 3 18.55 4.50 -13.28
C PHE A 3 19.50 3.31 -13.17
N SER A 4 20.73 3.58 -12.73
CA SER A 4 21.70 2.56 -12.35
C SER A 4 21.90 2.64 -10.84
N ALA A 5 21.98 1.50 -10.17
CA ALA A 5 22.19 1.42 -8.73
C ALA A 5 23.14 0.28 -8.40
N ASN A 6 23.91 0.46 -7.34
CA ASN A 6 24.70 -0.59 -6.74
C ASN A 6 23.85 -1.29 -5.67
N ILE A 7 23.69 -2.60 -5.78
CA ILE A 7 22.88 -3.42 -4.87
C ILE A 7 23.78 -4.57 -4.40
N PRO A 8 23.82 -4.87 -3.08
CA PRO A 8 24.49 -6.06 -2.57
C PRO A 8 24.06 -7.35 -3.28
N ASP A 9 25.00 -8.27 -3.51
CA ASP A 9 24.77 -9.49 -4.30
C ASP A 9 23.67 -10.39 -3.71
N ASP A 10 23.57 -10.46 -2.38
CA ASP A 10 22.55 -11.21 -1.67
C ASP A 10 21.14 -10.65 -1.93
N LEU A 11 21.00 -9.32 -1.90
CA LEU A 11 19.73 -8.65 -2.21
C LEU A 11 19.37 -8.77 -3.69
N LEU A 12 20.35 -8.73 -4.59
CA LEU A 12 20.11 -8.95 -6.02
C LEU A 12 19.66 -10.39 -6.29
N THR A 13 20.27 -11.37 -5.62
CA THR A 13 19.88 -12.79 -5.70
C THR A 13 18.46 -13.00 -5.22
N PHE A 14 18.09 -12.38 -4.08
CA PHE A 14 16.72 -12.41 -3.59
C PHE A 14 15.73 -11.80 -4.60
N LEU A 15 16.06 -10.63 -5.16
CA LEU A 15 15.24 -9.96 -6.16
C LEU A 15 15.03 -10.83 -7.41
N ASP A 16 16.08 -11.52 -7.85
CA ASP A 16 16.04 -12.45 -8.99
C ASP A 16 15.12 -13.63 -8.73
N GLN A 17 15.18 -14.20 -7.53
CA GLN A 17 14.31 -15.29 -7.14
C GLN A 17 12.83 -14.89 -7.21
N GLN A 18 12.48 -13.69 -6.75
CA GLN A 18 11.09 -13.21 -6.83
C GLN A 18 10.59 -13.07 -8.28
N VAL A 19 11.48 -12.78 -9.23
CA VAL A 19 11.14 -12.72 -10.65
C VAL A 19 11.06 -14.12 -11.25
N SER A 20 11.99 -15.02 -10.92
CA SER A 20 11.98 -16.41 -11.41
C SER A 20 10.77 -17.18 -10.92
N ASP A 21 10.32 -16.92 -9.69
CA ASP A 21 9.12 -17.53 -9.09
C ASP A 21 7.82 -16.98 -9.69
N GLY A 22 7.91 -16.02 -10.61
CA GLY A 22 6.76 -15.41 -11.28
C GLY A 22 5.97 -14.43 -10.41
N ARG A 23 6.41 -14.16 -9.18
CA ARG A 23 5.78 -13.16 -8.30
C ARG A 23 5.80 -11.77 -8.93
N TYR A 24 6.89 -11.43 -9.61
CA TYR A 24 7.01 -10.18 -10.35
C TYR A 24 7.44 -10.41 -11.79
N ARG A 25 6.87 -9.61 -12.70
CA ARG A 25 7.22 -9.65 -14.12
C ARG A 25 8.67 -9.24 -14.42
N SER A 26 9.29 -8.44 -13.55
CA SER A 26 10.67 -7.98 -13.71
C SER A 26 11.24 -7.42 -12.40
N ARG A 27 12.57 -7.25 -12.34
CA ARG A 27 13.26 -6.55 -11.25
C ARG A 27 12.71 -5.16 -11.01
N SER A 28 12.42 -4.41 -12.08
CA SER A 28 11.83 -3.07 -11.98
C SER A 28 10.43 -3.08 -11.39
N ALA A 29 9.61 -4.09 -11.68
CA ALA A 29 8.28 -4.22 -11.09
C ALA A 29 8.38 -4.47 -9.57
N ALA A 30 9.23 -5.41 -9.17
CA ALA A 30 9.50 -5.70 -7.77
C ALA A 30 10.03 -4.47 -6.99
N LEU A 31 11.00 -3.75 -7.56
CA LEU A 31 11.53 -2.52 -6.96
C LEU A 31 10.46 -1.41 -6.87
N THR A 32 9.59 -1.29 -7.86
CA THR A 32 8.50 -0.31 -7.84
C THR A 32 7.53 -0.58 -6.69
N GLU A 33 7.15 -1.84 -6.50
CA GLU A 33 6.27 -2.24 -5.40
C GLU A 33 6.96 -2.03 -4.04
N ALA A 34 8.24 -2.39 -3.90
CA ALA A 34 8.99 -2.14 -2.67
C ALA A 34 9.04 -0.65 -2.31
N LEU A 35 9.23 0.24 -3.30
CA LEU A 35 9.18 1.68 -3.09
C LEU A 35 7.79 2.19 -2.70
N GLN A 36 6.72 1.60 -3.25
CA GLN A 36 5.35 1.94 -2.85
C GLN A 36 5.07 1.52 -1.42
N VAL A 37 5.47 0.31 -1.03
CA VAL A 37 5.36 -0.18 0.36
C VAL A 37 6.09 0.76 1.30
N TRP A 38 7.33 1.14 0.98
CA TRP A 38 8.09 2.07 1.80
C TRP A 38 7.40 3.44 1.91
N ARG A 39 6.89 3.99 0.81
CA ARG A 39 6.14 5.25 0.82
C ARG A 39 4.89 5.17 1.71
N VAL A 40 4.14 4.07 1.65
CA VAL A 40 2.96 3.89 2.51
C VAL A 40 3.38 3.74 3.97
N ASP A 41 4.46 3.00 4.24
CA ASP A 41 4.98 2.82 5.60
C ASP A 41 5.37 4.16 6.24
N THR A 42 6.01 5.05 5.47
CA THR A 42 6.33 6.41 5.95
C THR A 42 5.09 7.24 6.31
N LEU A 43 3.93 6.93 5.71
CA LEU A 43 2.68 7.64 5.97
C LEU A 43 1.88 7.04 7.14
N LYS A 44 2.20 5.83 7.61
CA LYS A 44 1.43 5.16 8.68
C LYS A 44 1.38 5.98 9.96
N ALA A 45 2.50 6.60 10.34
CA ALA A 45 2.56 7.44 11.54
C ALA A 45 1.67 8.68 11.41
N ASP A 46 1.67 9.31 10.23
CA ASP A 46 0.84 10.48 9.95
C ASP A 46 -0.65 10.13 9.95
N TYR A 47 -1.02 9.00 9.34
CA TYR A 47 -2.39 8.49 9.38
C TYR A 47 -2.83 8.13 10.80
N ALA A 48 -1.98 7.44 11.58
CA ALA A 48 -2.29 7.10 12.96
C ALA A 48 -2.50 8.35 13.82
N ARG A 49 -1.67 9.38 13.63
CA ARG A 49 -1.84 10.67 14.30
C ARG A 49 -3.14 11.36 13.89
N ALA A 50 -3.42 11.45 12.59
CA ALA A 50 -4.63 12.09 12.09
C ALA A 50 -5.90 11.38 12.58
N PHE A 51 -5.86 10.05 12.71
CA PHE A 51 -6.99 9.27 13.20
C PHE A 51 -7.17 9.38 14.73
N ALA A 52 -6.09 9.61 15.49
CA ALA A 52 -6.19 9.81 16.93
C ALA A 52 -6.95 11.09 17.30
N ASP A 53 -6.91 12.10 16.43
CA ASP A 53 -7.64 13.38 16.60
C ASP A 53 -9.09 13.31 16.05
N HIS A 54 -9.55 12.14 15.59
CA HIS A 54 -10.90 11.95 15.06
C HIS A 54 -11.94 11.86 16.20
N ASP A 55 -13.01 12.65 16.10
CA ASP A 55 -14.02 12.83 17.17
C ASP A 55 -15.31 12.01 16.99
N GLY A 56 -15.37 11.15 15.96
CA GLY A 56 -16.51 10.25 15.73
C GLY A 56 -17.83 10.95 15.33
N ASN A 57 -17.80 12.26 15.07
CA ASN A 57 -19.00 13.03 14.68
C ASN A 57 -19.66 12.52 13.38
N TRP A 58 -18.92 11.74 12.59
CA TRP A 58 -19.40 11.13 11.34
C TRP A 58 -19.95 9.70 11.52
N ASP A 59 -19.87 9.10 12.71
CA ASP A 59 -20.33 7.72 12.94
C ASP A 59 -21.85 7.58 12.77
N GLY A 60 -22.61 8.65 13.03
CA GLY A 60 -24.07 8.66 12.93
C GLY A 60 -24.62 8.53 11.51
N VAL A 61 -23.82 8.83 10.48
CA VAL A 61 -24.23 8.76 9.07
C VAL A 61 -23.74 7.50 8.36
N VAL A 62 -23.11 6.57 9.09
CA VAL A 62 -22.58 5.31 8.52
C VAL A 62 -23.67 4.44 7.88
N GLY A 63 -24.93 4.60 8.32
CA GLY A 63 -26.09 3.85 7.85
C GLY A 63 -26.95 4.58 6.81
N ASP A 64 -26.60 5.81 6.42
CA ASP A 64 -27.41 6.59 5.50
C ASP A 64 -27.45 5.92 4.12
N GLY A 65 -28.66 5.69 3.59
CA GLY A 65 -28.88 5.04 2.29
C GLY A 65 -28.82 3.50 2.30
N LEU A 66 -28.63 2.86 3.46
CA LEU A 66 -28.64 1.39 3.61
C LEU A 66 -30.01 0.81 4.02
N GLY A 67 -31.01 1.66 4.27
CA GLY A 67 -32.37 1.22 4.55
C GLY A 67 -33.12 0.85 3.26
N GLU A 68 -33.81 -0.29 3.24
CA GLU A 68 -34.75 -0.61 2.16
C GLU A 68 -35.92 0.39 2.19
N GLU A 69 -36.20 1.02 1.05
CA GLU A 69 -37.41 1.83 0.88
C GLU A 69 -38.63 0.96 1.22
N PRO A 70 -39.58 1.43 2.06
CA PRO A 70 -40.81 0.69 2.29
C PRO A 70 -41.55 0.58 0.95
N GLN A 71 -41.55 -0.64 0.39
CA GLN A 71 -42.31 -0.96 -0.81
C GLN A 71 -43.79 -0.62 -0.54
N SER A 72 -44.27 0.42 -1.23
CA SER A 72 -45.68 0.84 -1.21
C SER A 72 -46.55 -0.06 -2.06
#